data_AF-A0A255YU30-F1
#
_entry.id   AF-A0A255YU30-F1
#
_cell.length_a   1.000
_cell.length_b   1.000
_cell.length_c   1.000
_cell.angle_alpha   90.00
_cell.angle_beta   90.00
_cell.angle_gamma   90.00
#
_symmetry.space_group_name_H-M   'P 1'
#
loop_
_entity.id
_entity.type
_entity.pdbx_description
1 polymer ?
#
loop_
_entity_poly.entity_id
_entity_poly.type
_entity_poly.pdbx_seq_one_letter_code
_entity_poly.pdbx_strand_id
1 'polypeptide(L)'
;MSADYGYSEKNPVKVGGVANGPENERKYLDRLTGPNGETVTYIRLGSCCAFESKNGIMGMGMLDRYEITIEGKGEKKILYLNMYDKDELFAPKGLLLKN
;
A
#
# COMPACT_ATOMS: atom_id res chain seq x y z
N MET A 1 -15.17 -0.45 -6.26
CA MET A 1 -13.92 -0.97 -5.67
C MET A 1 -14.27 -1.90 -4.53
N SER A 2 -13.59 -3.04 -4.44
CA SER A 2 -13.82 -4.01 -3.37
C SER A 2 -13.43 -3.43 -2.00
N ALA A 3 -14.11 -3.86 -0.94
CA ALA A 3 -13.87 -3.38 0.41
C ALA A 3 -12.47 -3.72 0.96
N ASP A 4 -11.76 -4.65 0.32
CA ASP A 4 -10.47 -5.20 0.74
C ASP A 4 -9.25 -4.63 -0.01
N TYR A 5 -9.44 -3.71 -0.96
CA TYR A 5 -8.33 -3.12 -1.72
C TYR A 5 -7.33 -2.43 -0.77
N GLY A 6 -6.07 -2.85 -0.86
CA GLY A 6 -4.98 -2.44 0.00
C GLY A 6 -4.99 -3.05 1.40
N TYR A 7 -6.12 -3.58 1.89
CA TYR A 7 -6.26 -4.16 3.24
C TYR A 7 -6.05 -5.69 3.29
N SER A 8 -5.77 -6.31 2.15
CA SER A 8 -5.63 -7.76 2.01
C SER A 8 -4.45 -8.11 1.12
N GLU A 9 -3.76 -9.19 1.46
CA GLU A 9 -2.72 -9.81 0.64
C GLU A 9 -3.21 -10.21 -0.75
N LYS A 10 -4.51 -10.53 -0.86
CA LYS A 10 -5.15 -10.93 -2.13
C LYS A 10 -5.47 -9.75 -3.03
N ASN A 11 -5.49 -8.54 -2.47
CA ASN A 11 -5.83 -7.32 -3.19
C ASN A 11 -4.90 -6.17 -2.78
N PRO A 12 -3.58 -6.31 -2.96
CA PRO A 12 -2.61 -5.32 -2.52
C PRO A 12 -2.60 -4.10 -3.45
N VAL A 13 -2.07 -2.98 -2.96
CA VAL A 13 -1.81 -1.81 -3.80
C VAL A 13 -0.57 -2.06 -4.64
N LYS A 14 -0.75 -2.13 -5.96
CA LYS A 14 0.31 -2.39 -6.93
C LYS A 14 0.96 -1.09 -7.39
N VAL A 15 1.83 -0.54 -6.55
CA VAL A 15 2.56 0.70 -6.85
C VAL A 15 3.64 0.48 -7.91
N GLY A 16 4.19 -0.74 -7.95
CA GLY A 16 5.11 -1.24 -8.97
C GLY A 16 6.39 -0.45 -9.14
N GLY A 17 7.14 -0.86 -10.16
CA GLY A 17 8.30 -0.12 -10.64
C GLY A 17 9.64 -0.62 -10.13
N VAL A 18 9.83 -1.93 -9.91
CA VAL A 18 11.10 -2.64 -9.61
C VAL A 18 12.22 -1.80 -8.99
N ALA A 19 12.93 -0.98 -9.78
CA ALA A 19 13.98 -0.06 -9.29
C ALA A 19 13.47 1.07 -8.35
N ASN A 20 12.32 1.65 -8.69
CA ASN A 20 11.63 2.72 -7.95
C ASN A 20 10.50 2.20 -7.04
N GLY A 21 10.32 0.88 -6.93
CA GLY A 21 9.23 0.26 -6.18
C GLY A 21 9.10 0.79 -4.75
N PRO A 22 10.16 0.72 -3.91
CA PRO A 22 10.11 1.25 -2.54
C PRO A 22 9.84 2.76 -2.46
N GLU A 23 10.27 3.54 -3.46
CA GLU A 23 9.98 4.97 -3.54
C GLU A 23 8.50 5.21 -3.88
N ASN A 24 7.95 4.43 -4.81
CA ASN A 24 6.54 4.52 -5.19
C ASN A 24 5.61 4.13 -4.04
N GLU A 25 6.01 3.19 -3.18
CA GLU A 25 5.27 2.87 -1.95
C GLU A 25 5.15 4.09 -1.04
N ARG A 26 6.28 4.75 -0.74
CA ARG A 26 6.30 5.96 0.09
C ARG A 26 5.48 7.08 -0.54
N LYS A 27 5.68 7.36 -1.84
CA LYS A 27 4.90 8.38 -2.57
C LYS A 27 3.40 8.11 -2.53
N TYR A 28 3.00 6.84 -2.65
CA TYR A 28 1.61 6.46 -2.53
C TYR A 28 1.08 6.72 -1.12
N LEU A 29 1.79 6.27 -0.09
CA LEU A 29 1.42 6.46 1.31
C LEU A 29 1.35 7.95 1.70
N ASP A 30 2.29 8.77 1.24
CA ASP A 30 2.33 10.22 1.50
C ASP A 30 1.14 10.97 0.88
N ARG A 31 0.49 10.39 -0.14
CA ARG A 31 -0.71 10.95 -0.78
C ARG A 31 -2.00 10.51 -0.09
N LEU A 32 -1.95 9.56 0.84
CA LEU A 32 -3.14 9.11 1.55
C LEU A 32 -3.55 10.14 2.60
N THR A 33 -4.86 10.36 2.70
CA THR A 33 -5.46 11.08 3.83
C THR A 33 -6.62 10.31 4.41
N GLY A 34 -7.03 10.70 5.60
CA GLY A 34 -8.34 10.31 6.13
C GLY A 34 -9.49 10.84 5.24
N PRO A 35 -10.72 10.37 5.52
CA PRO A 35 -11.91 10.68 4.71
C PRO A 35 -12.31 12.16 4.74
N ASN A 36 -11.80 12.94 5.70
CA ASN A 36 -12.00 14.38 5.82
C ASN A 36 -10.71 15.18 5.55
N GLY A 37 -9.67 14.54 5.00
CA GLY A 37 -8.38 15.17 4.74
C GLY A 37 -7.38 15.09 5.90
N GLU A 38 -7.67 14.30 6.93
CA GLU A 38 -6.78 14.10 8.08
C GLU A 38 -5.41 13.55 7.65
N THR A 39 -4.34 13.94 8.35
CA THR A 39 -3.01 13.42 8.09
C THR A 39 -2.97 11.91 8.32
N VAL A 40 -2.36 11.18 7.39
CA VAL A 40 -2.04 9.76 7.57
C VAL A 40 -0.55 9.63 7.83
N THR A 41 -0.20 8.95 8.91
CA THR A 41 1.17 8.55 9.22
C THR A 41 1.32 7.04 9.06
N TYR A 42 2.54 6.57 8.82
CA TYR A 42 2.77 5.15 8.62
C TYR A 42 4.11 4.66 9.19
N ILE A 43 4.14 3.39 9.56
CA ILE A 43 5.35 2.64 9.90
C ILE A 43 5.42 1.38 9.04
N ARG A 44 6.63 1.04 8.56
CA ARG A 44 6.84 -0.20 7.82
C ARG A 44 6.97 -1.37 8.81
N LEU A 45 6.09 -2.36 8.67
CA LEU A 45 6.09 -3.58 9.50
C LEU A 45 6.98 -4.69 8.92
N GLY A 46 7.53 -4.49 7.72
CA GLY A 46 8.35 -5.47 7.02
C GLY A 46 7.63 -6.14 5.86
N SER A 47 8.36 -6.97 5.14
CA SER A 47 7.85 -7.73 4.01
C SER A 47 7.21 -9.04 4.49
N CYS A 48 6.21 -9.51 3.77
CA CYS A 48 5.51 -10.76 4.02
C CYS A 48 5.04 -11.37 2.69
N CYS A 49 4.27 -12.44 2.81
CA CYS A 49 3.28 -12.79 1.80
C CYS A 49 3.88 -13.00 0.41
N ALA A 50 4.52 -14.16 0.24
CA ALA A 50 5.13 -14.53 -1.03
C ALA A 50 4.05 -14.64 -2.13
N PHE A 51 4.35 -14.11 -3.30
CA PHE A 51 3.47 -14.19 -4.46
C PHE A 51 4.29 -14.31 -5.76
N GLU A 52 3.67 -14.85 -6.80
CA GLU A 52 4.30 -14.94 -8.12
C GLU A 52 4.27 -13.57 -8.82
N SER A 53 5.41 -13.15 -9.35
CA SER A 53 5.54 -11.94 -10.15
C SER A 53 6.62 -12.08 -11.20
N LYS A 54 6.29 -11.74 -12.44
CA LYS A 54 7.28 -11.67 -13.54
C LYS A 54 8.34 -10.59 -13.30
N ASN A 55 8.03 -9.61 -12.45
CA ASN A 55 8.91 -8.51 -12.08
C ASN A 55 9.69 -8.80 -10.79
N GLY A 56 9.43 -9.94 -10.14
CA GLY A 56 10.05 -10.40 -8.91
C GLY A 56 11.40 -11.10 -9.11
N ILE A 57 12.12 -11.31 -8.02
CA ILE A 57 13.40 -12.04 -8.03
C ILE A 57 13.10 -13.52 -8.20
N MET A 58 13.69 -14.16 -9.21
CA MET A 58 13.39 -15.56 -9.58
C MET A 58 11.88 -15.81 -9.83
N GLY A 59 11.14 -14.81 -10.30
CA GLY A 59 9.71 -14.92 -10.54
C GLY A 59 8.83 -14.78 -9.29
N MET A 60 9.43 -14.41 -8.14
CA MET A 60 8.74 -14.28 -6.86
C MET A 60 8.91 -12.88 -6.27
N GLY A 61 7.84 -12.38 -5.64
CA GLY A 61 7.83 -11.14 -4.87
C GLY A 61 7.36 -11.35 -3.44
N MET A 62 7.61 -10.36 -2.60
CA MET A 62 7.07 -10.25 -1.24
C MET A 62 6.31 -8.94 -1.12
N LEU A 63 5.13 -8.95 -0.50
CA LEU A 63 4.39 -7.72 -0.23
C LEU A 63 5.01 -6.99 0.96
N ASP A 64 4.96 -5.66 0.94
CA ASP A 64 5.33 -4.84 2.08
C ASP A 64 4.09 -4.45 2.89
N ARG A 65 4.19 -4.61 4.21
CA ARG A 65 3.14 -4.20 5.14
C ARG A 65 3.47 -2.88 5.78
N TYR A 66 2.50 -1.98 5.76
CA TYR A 66 2.56 -0.69 6.43
C TYR A 66 1.40 -0.55 7.39
N GLU A 67 1.70 -0.29 8.66
CA GLU A 67 0.67 0.16 9.60
C GLU A 67 0.47 1.65 9.38
N ILE A 68 -0.78 2.05 9.14
CA ILE A 68 -1.18 3.44 9.00
C ILE A 68 -1.98 3.88 10.23
N THR A 69 -1.83 5.15 10.60
CA THR A 69 -2.63 5.82 11.62
C THR A 69 -3.19 7.12 11.04
N ILE A 70 -4.51 7.30 11.16
CA ILE A 70 -5.19 8.54 10.77
C ILE A 70 -5.21 9.47 11.98
N GLU A 71 -4.71 10.69 11.84
CA GLU A 71 -4.70 11.68 12.92
C GLU A 71 -6.11 11.89 13.51
N GLY A 72 -6.21 11.92 14.84
CA GLY A 72 -7.49 12.03 15.54
C GLY A 72 -8.32 10.73 15.59
N LYS A 73 -7.85 9.63 14.97
CA LYS A 73 -8.45 8.29 15.08
C LYS A 73 -7.44 7.34 15.70
N GLY A 74 -7.85 6.66 16.78
CA GLY A 74 -7.00 5.67 17.46
C GLY A 74 -6.88 4.33 16.73
N GLU A 75 -7.59 4.14 15.61
CA GLU A 75 -7.59 2.89 14.86
C GLU A 75 -6.36 2.80 13.95
N LYS A 76 -5.57 1.75 14.15
CA LYS A 76 -4.45 1.37 13.29
C LYS A 76 -4.94 0.39 12.22
N LYS A 77 -4.52 0.61 10.97
CA LYS A 77 -4.85 -0.28 9.84
C LYS A 77 -3.59 -0.75 9.15
N ILE A 78 -3.62 -1.93 8.56
CA ILE A 78 -2.49 -2.48 7.82
C ILE A 78 -2.79 -2.41 6.32
N LEU A 79 -1.88 -1.81 5.57
CA LEU A 79 -1.88 -1.83 4.12
C LEU A 79 -0.84 -2.82 3.60
N TYR A 80 -1.18 -3.51 2.51
CA TYR A 80 -0.33 -4.43 1.77
C TYR A 80 0.01 -3.80 0.42
N LEU A 81 1.29 -3.55 0.19
CA LEU A 81 1.81 -2.90 -1.02
C LEU A 81 2.67 -3.89 -1.81
N ASN A 82 2.55 -3.82 -3.14
CA ASN A 82 3.35 -4.55 -4.09
C ASN A 82 4.23 -3.55 -4.84
N MET A 83 5.52 -3.56 -4.52
CA MET A 83 6.56 -2.75 -5.17
C MET A 83 7.02 -3.26 -6.54
N TYR A 84 6.63 -4.47 -6.94
CA TYR A 84 7.08 -5.13 -8.16
C TYR A 84 6.15 -4.83 -9.34
N ASP A 85 4.86 -5.11 -9.17
CA ASP A 85 3.85 -4.96 -10.22
C ASP A 85 3.12 -3.64 -10.13
N LYS A 86 2.81 -3.06 -11.29
CA LYS A 86 2.12 -1.77 -11.41
C LYS A 86 0.68 -1.98 -11.86
N ASP A 87 -0.23 -1.25 -11.23
CA ASP A 87 -1.64 -1.16 -11.62
C ASP A 87 -2.17 0.26 -11.38
N GLU A 88 -3.43 0.50 -11.71
CA GLU A 88 -4.09 1.76 -11.37
C GLU A 88 -4.19 1.92 -9.84
N LEU A 89 -3.90 3.14 -9.37
CA LEU A 89 -3.79 3.45 -7.95
C LEU A 89 -5.07 4.09 -7.45
N PHE A 90 -5.62 3.52 -6.38
CA PHE A 90 -6.82 4.02 -5.73
C PHE A 90 -6.59 4.22 -4.23
N ALA A 91 -7.50 4.94 -3.58
CA ALA A 91 -7.52 5.00 -2.13
C ALA A 91 -8.19 3.73 -1.57
N PRO A 92 -7.62 3.07 -0.54
CA PRO A 92 -8.31 2.03 0.22
C PRO A 92 -9.59 2.60 0.83
N LYS A 93 -10.60 1.75 1.04
CA LYS A 93 -11.89 2.19 1.58
C LYS A 93 -11.70 2.94 2.91
N GLY A 94 -12.30 4.13 3.02
CA GLY A 94 -12.21 5.00 4.20
C GLY A 94 -10.97 5.90 4.22
N LEU A 95 -10.20 5.95 3.14
CA LEU A 95 -9.13 6.91 2.88
C LEU A 95 -9.43 7.69 1.60
N LEU A 96 -8.68 8.76 1.36
CA LEU A 96 -8.63 9.48 0.10
C LEU A 96 -7.21 9.49 -0.45
N LEU A 97 -7.08 9.67 -1.76
CA LEU A 97 -5.81 9.80 -2.45
C LEU A 97 -5.73 11.22 -3.03
N LYS A 98 -4.78 12.01 -2.55
CA LYS A 98 -4.51 13.35 -3.10
C LYS A 98 -3.96 13.26 -4.51
N ASN A 99 -4.35 14.20 -5.38
CA ASN A 99 -3.78 14.32 -6.72
C ASN A 99 -2.30 14.71 -6.66
#